data_AF-A0A645F8T8-F1
#
_entry.id   AF-A0A645F8T8-F1
#
_cell.length_a   1.000
_cell.length_b   1.000
_cell.length_c   1.000
_cell.angle_alpha   90.00
_cell.angle_beta   90.00
_cell.angle_gamma   90.00
#
_symmetry.space_group_name_H-M   'P 1'
#
loop_
_entity.id
_entity.type
_entity.pdbx_description
1 polymer ?
#
loop_
_entity_poly.entity_id
_entity_poly.type
_entity_poly.pdbx_seq_one_letter_code
_entity_poly.pdbx_strand_id
1 'polypeptide(L)'
;MNEYQSILAAQLNIDYINQEILKLQKETDSLDARIKVGVAVESDRKQLEAAMAGSRARLSSAQNGMKSSMISLKRDLGINLNTDVELTSKPISYAKFDDSQLDARIQSAVEKSYNIKALKQQIENTQIECDIYDRHSNINKDATEITIETLKNQLEQAPNSIKVQLKTQYNALKSLESVIKADKLSIEAAEISLNIAQKNYKVGQNTYLDVLGAELQLSKAKNALQQDIISYMTAVDSFENSLELQ
;
A
#
# COMPACT_ATOMS: atom_id res chain seq x y z
N MET A 1 2.11 7.79 -7.23
CA MET A 1 1.53 8.10 -5.90
C MET A 1 2.00 7.11 -4.84
N ASN A 2 2.13 5.83 -5.20
CA ASN A 2 2.60 4.77 -4.31
C ASN A 2 4.06 4.97 -3.84
N GLU A 3 4.94 5.45 -4.72
CA GLU A 3 6.37 5.69 -4.46
C GLU A 3 6.56 6.78 -3.40
N TYR A 4 5.81 7.87 -3.52
CA TYR A 4 5.84 8.98 -2.57
C TYR A 4 5.44 8.53 -1.16
N GLN A 5 4.32 7.80 -1.04
CA GLN A 5 3.85 7.28 0.25
C GLN A 5 4.80 6.24 0.84
N SER A 6 5.39 5.39 -0.01
CA SER A 6 6.39 4.41 0.41
C SER A 6 7.64 5.07 1.02
N ILE A 7 8.09 6.21 0.47
CA ILE A 7 9.22 6.98 1.02
C ILE A 7 8.84 7.56 2.39
N LEU A 8 7.66 8.16 2.53
CA LEU A 8 7.20 8.72 3.80
C LEU A 8 7.09 7.65 4.90
N ALA A 9 6.55 6.48 4.55
CA ALA A 9 6.49 5.34 5.47
C ALA A 9 7.89 4.84 5.85
N ALA A 10 8.82 4.79 4.90
CA ALA A 10 10.21 4.39 5.15
C ALA A 10 10.94 5.40 6.05
N GLN A 11 10.75 6.71 5.87
CA GLN A 11 11.28 7.76 6.75
C GLN A 11 10.80 7.56 8.20
N LEU A 12 9.49 7.38 8.38
CA LEU A 12 8.92 7.13 9.70
C LEU A 12 9.50 5.86 10.36
N ASN A 13 9.68 4.79 9.59
CA ASN A 13 10.31 3.56 10.08
C ASN A 13 11.78 3.76 10.47
N ILE A 14 12.53 4.52 9.67
CA ILE A 14 13.93 4.88 9.97
C ILE A 14 14.01 5.65 11.29
N ASP A 15 13.10 6.59 11.54
CA ASP A 15 13.06 7.33 12.80
C ASP A 15 12.81 6.42 14.00
N TYR A 16 11.88 5.46 13.87
CA TYR A 16 11.65 4.46 14.92
C TYR A 16 12.89 3.59 15.18
N ILE A 17 13.56 3.12 14.14
CA ILE A 17 14.79 2.31 14.27
C ILE A 17 15.92 3.15 14.91
N ASN A 18 16.05 4.42 14.57
CA ASN A 18 17.03 5.32 15.19
C ASN A 18 16.76 5.50 16.68
N GLN A 19 15.50 5.70 17.08
CA GLN A 19 15.13 5.77 18.50
C GLN A 19 15.41 4.46 19.23
N GLU A 20 15.13 3.30 18.61
CA GLU A 20 15.47 1.98 19.16
C GLU A 20 16.98 1.83 19.40
N ILE A 21 17.81 2.21 18.42
CA ILE A 21 19.28 2.17 18.54
C ILE A 21 19.77 3.09 19.66
N LEU A 22 19.19 4.29 19.80
CA LEU A 22 19.54 5.22 20.87
C LEU A 22 19.21 4.66 22.26
N LYS A 23 18.06 4.00 22.42
CA LYS A 23 17.71 3.35 23.70
C LYS A 23 18.63 2.16 23.99
N LEU A 24 18.91 1.32 22.99
CA LEU A 24 19.86 0.22 23.10
C LEU A 24 21.26 0.67 23.53
N GLN A 25 21.73 1.80 22.99
CA GLN A 25 23.02 2.39 23.39
C GLN A 25 23.01 2.77 24.87
N LYS A 26 21.95 3.47 25.33
CA LYS A 26 21.82 3.85 26.75
C LYS A 26 21.79 2.63 27.68
N GLU A 27 21.11 1.57 27.28
CA GLU A 27 21.08 0.33 28.06
C GLU A 27 22.46 -0.33 28.12
N THR A 28 23.18 -0.34 27.00
CA THR A 28 24.55 -0.87 26.94
C THR A 28 25.48 -0.07 27.85
N ASP A 29 25.39 1.26 27.85
CA ASP A 29 26.22 2.12 28.70
C ASP A 29 25.93 1.88 30.20
N SER A 30 24.66 1.70 30.55
CA SER A 30 24.21 1.34 31.91
C SER A 30 24.75 -0.03 32.33
N LEU A 31 24.68 -1.01 31.43
CA LEU A 31 25.20 -2.35 31.65
C LEU A 31 26.73 -2.35 31.83
N ASP A 32 27.46 -1.58 31.02
CA ASP A 32 28.92 -1.42 31.14
C ASP A 32 29.31 -0.86 32.51
N ALA A 33 28.55 0.11 33.04
CA ALA A 33 28.76 0.62 34.40
C ALA A 33 28.55 -0.47 35.47
N ARG A 34 27.53 -1.31 35.30
CA ARG A 34 27.23 -2.44 36.20
C ARG A 34 28.30 -3.54 36.15
N ILE A 35 28.82 -3.83 34.96
CA ILE A 35 29.93 -4.80 34.77
C ILE A 35 31.19 -4.29 35.49
N LYS A 36 31.52 -3.01 35.38
CA LYS A 36 32.69 -2.40 36.05
C LYS A 36 32.66 -2.54 37.57
N VAL A 37 31.47 -2.49 38.19
CA VAL A 37 31.29 -2.68 39.63
C VAL A 37 30.99 -4.14 40.01
N GLY A 38 31.03 -5.08 39.06
CA GLY A 38 30.90 -6.52 39.27
C GLY A 38 29.47 -7.03 39.51
N VAL A 39 28.44 -6.25 39.18
CA VAL A 39 27.01 -6.60 39.42
C VAL A 39 26.26 -7.02 38.14
N ALA A 40 26.99 -7.23 37.04
CA ALA A 40 26.47 -7.73 35.76
C ALA A 40 27.56 -8.51 35.01
N VAL A 41 27.18 -9.22 33.96
CA VAL A 41 28.05 -10.16 33.23
C VAL A 41 28.23 -9.77 31.77
N GLU A 42 29.40 -10.12 31.21
CA GLU A 42 29.75 -9.82 29.81
C GLU A 42 28.82 -10.52 28.80
N SER A 43 28.19 -11.65 29.17
CA SER A 43 27.22 -12.33 28.30
C SER A 43 26.01 -11.46 27.96
N ASP A 44 25.53 -10.66 28.92
CA ASP A 44 24.38 -9.77 28.71
C ASP A 44 24.76 -8.63 27.76
N ARG A 45 26.00 -8.15 27.86
CA ARG A 45 26.56 -7.14 26.97
C ARG A 45 26.62 -7.65 25.53
N LYS A 46 27.03 -8.90 25.34
CA LYS A 46 27.06 -9.53 24.01
C LYS A 46 25.66 -9.66 23.40
N GLN A 47 24.62 -9.90 24.20
CA GLN A 47 23.25 -9.95 23.70
C GLN A 47 22.75 -8.57 23.24
N LEU A 48 23.06 -7.49 23.99
CA LEU A 48 22.74 -6.12 23.57
C LEU A 48 23.53 -5.71 22.31
N GLU A 49 24.81 -6.06 22.21
CA GLU A 49 25.61 -5.83 20.99
C GLU A 49 25.00 -6.52 19.77
N ALA A 50 24.54 -7.77 19.91
CA ALA A 50 23.86 -8.49 18.85
C ALA A 50 22.54 -7.82 18.44
N ALA A 51 21.76 -7.35 19.42
CA ALA A 51 20.52 -6.60 19.17
C ALA A 51 20.76 -5.26 18.45
N MET A 52 21.81 -4.53 18.83
CA MET A 52 22.25 -3.31 18.15
C MET A 52 22.70 -3.59 16.72
N ALA A 53 23.49 -4.64 16.50
CA ALA A 53 23.92 -5.05 15.16
C ALA A 53 22.73 -5.38 14.26
N GLY A 54 21.74 -6.11 14.80
CA GLY A 54 20.48 -6.39 14.11
C GLY A 54 19.69 -5.11 13.77
N SER A 55 19.59 -4.18 14.71
CA SER A 55 18.90 -2.89 14.49
C SER A 55 19.60 -2.04 13.43
N ARG A 56 20.93 -2.01 13.42
CA ARG A 56 21.74 -1.32 12.37
C ARG A 56 21.57 -1.97 11.00
N ALA A 57 21.48 -3.30 10.93
CA ALA A 57 21.19 -4.00 9.68
C ALA A 57 19.80 -3.62 9.15
N ARG A 58 18.78 -3.58 10.02
CA ARG A 58 17.44 -3.10 9.64
C ARG A 58 17.44 -1.65 9.17
N LEU A 59 18.18 -0.77 9.83
CA LEU A 59 18.34 0.64 9.44
C LEU A 59 18.92 0.74 8.02
N SER A 60 20.02 0.01 7.76
CA SER A 60 20.66 -0.01 6.43
C SER A 60 19.70 -0.50 5.35
N SER A 61 18.96 -1.58 5.61
CA SER A 61 17.94 -2.08 4.69
C SER A 61 16.83 -1.07 4.42
N ALA A 62 16.30 -0.41 5.47
CA ALA A 62 15.27 0.61 5.33
C ALA A 62 15.77 1.83 4.53
N GLN A 63 17.00 2.28 4.79
CA GLN A 63 17.64 3.36 4.05
C GLN A 63 17.84 3.01 2.57
N ASN A 64 18.28 1.79 2.27
CA ASN A 64 18.47 1.33 0.89
C ASN A 64 17.15 1.19 0.14
N GLY A 65 16.10 0.71 0.83
CA GLY A 65 14.73 0.70 0.30
C GLY A 65 14.24 2.10 -0.03
N MET A 66 14.38 3.04 0.91
CA MET A 66 14.01 4.45 0.71
C MET A 66 14.78 5.09 -0.46
N LYS A 67 16.09 4.86 -0.56
CA LYS A 67 16.92 5.36 -1.68
C LYS A 67 16.42 4.83 -3.02
N SER A 68 16.08 3.55 -3.10
CA SER A 68 15.51 2.94 -4.32
C SER A 68 14.17 3.58 -4.70
N SER A 69 13.25 3.74 -3.73
CA SER A 69 11.97 4.43 -3.97
C SER A 69 12.17 5.89 -4.39
N MET A 70 13.15 6.58 -3.81
CA MET A 70 13.50 7.95 -4.16
C MET A 70 14.04 8.06 -5.60
N ILE A 71 14.86 7.11 -6.05
CA ILE A 71 15.31 7.05 -7.45
C ILE A 71 14.12 6.90 -8.42
N SER A 72 13.19 5.99 -8.11
CA SER A 72 11.97 5.82 -8.91
C SER A 72 11.13 7.10 -8.94
N LEU A 73 10.92 7.73 -7.78
CA LEU A 73 10.18 9.00 -7.70
C LEU A 73 10.85 10.09 -8.55
N LYS A 74 12.17 10.26 -8.46
CA LYS A 74 12.91 11.25 -9.25
C LYS A 74 12.78 11.00 -10.76
N ARG A 75 12.85 9.73 -11.18
CA ARG A 75 12.63 9.33 -12.58
C ARG A 75 11.22 9.69 -13.04
N ASP A 76 10.21 9.36 -12.25
CA ASP A 76 8.81 9.58 -12.61
C ASP A 76 8.46 11.08 -12.65
N LEU A 77 9.15 11.91 -11.84
CA LEU A 77 9.06 13.37 -11.86
C LEU A 77 9.96 14.04 -12.91
N GLY A 78 10.81 13.27 -13.60
CA GLY A 78 11.74 13.80 -14.61
C GLY A 78 12.83 14.72 -14.04
N ILE A 79 13.15 14.63 -12.75
CA ILE A 79 14.18 15.45 -12.09
C ILE A 79 15.53 14.73 -12.03
N ASN A 80 16.61 15.50 -11.93
CA ASN A 80 17.97 14.94 -11.87
C ASN A 80 18.14 14.05 -10.62
N LEU A 81 18.67 12.84 -10.82
CA LEU A 81 18.83 11.82 -9.78
C LEU A 81 19.75 12.27 -8.63
N ASN A 82 20.68 13.18 -8.91
CA ASN A 82 21.65 13.72 -7.94
C ASN A 82 21.11 14.92 -7.16
N THR A 83 19.89 15.38 -7.45
CA THR A 83 19.27 16.47 -6.67
C THR A 83 18.95 15.97 -5.27
N ASP A 84 19.35 16.70 -4.24
CA ASP A 84 18.91 16.40 -2.88
C ASP A 84 17.42 16.76 -2.74
N VAL A 85 16.62 15.76 -2.35
CA VAL A 85 15.17 15.89 -2.20
C VAL A 85 14.79 15.32 -0.85
N GLU A 86 14.12 16.13 -0.05
CA GLU A 86 13.58 15.75 1.24
C GLU A 86 12.05 15.89 1.21
N LEU A 87 11.35 14.84 1.63
CA LEU A 87 9.91 14.87 1.79
C LEU A 87 9.57 15.24 3.23
N THR A 88 8.76 16.28 3.42
CA THR A 88 8.39 16.83 4.74
C THR A 88 6.96 16.52 5.17
N SER A 89 6.18 15.89 4.29
CA SER A 89 4.80 15.49 4.57
C SER A 89 4.72 14.27 5.48
N LYS A 90 3.54 14.04 6.06
CA LYS A 90 3.25 12.80 6.80
C LYS A 90 2.68 11.73 5.87
N PRO A 91 2.89 10.44 6.17
CA PRO A 91 2.22 9.36 5.47
C PRO A 91 0.70 9.56 5.45
N ILE A 92 0.07 9.13 4.37
CA ILE A 92 -1.38 9.21 4.20
C ILE A 92 -2.09 8.52 5.37
N SER A 93 -3.15 9.18 5.85
CA SER A 93 -3.99 8.67 6.92
C SER A 93 -5.16 7.87 6.34
N TYR A 94 -5.61 6.86 7.07
CA TYR A 94 -6.77 6.07 6.72
C TYR A 94 -8.03 6.95 6.65
N ALA A 95 -8.68 6.97 5.49
CA ALA A 95 -10.00 7.56 5.28
C ALA A 95 -10.91 6.53 4.64
N LYS A 96 -11.98 6.14 5.34
CA LYS A 96 -12.93 5.14 4.83
C LYS A 96 -13.63 5.67 3.58
N PHE A 97 -13.71 4.84 2.55
CA PHE A 97 -14.49 5.10 1.34
C PHE A 97 -15.98 5.31 1.65
N ASP A 98 -16.58 6.33 1.06
CA ASP A 98 -18.02 6.60 1.15
C ASP A 98 -18.79 5.73 0.15
N ASP A 99 -19.43 4.69 0.68
CA ASP A 99 -20.24 3.72 -0.06
C ASP A 99 -21.74 4.10 -0.14
N SER A 100 -22.15 5.26 0.39
CA SER A 100 -23.56 5.64 0.52
C SER A 100 -24.33 5.77 -0.80
N GLN A 101 -23.63 6.13 -1.89
CA GLN A 101 -24.21 6.29 -3.24
C GLN A 101 -23.62 5.30 -4.24
N LEU A 102 -23.04 4.19 -3.77
CA LEU A 102 -22.27 3.28 -4.62
C LEU A 102 -23.03 2.79 -5.86
N ASP A 103 -24.27 2.31 -5.71
CA ASP A 103 -25.05 1.80 -6.84
C ASP A 103 -25.36 2.89 -7.87
N ALA A 104 -25.68 4.11 -7.42
CA ALA A 104 -25.92 5.25 -8.29
C ALA A 104 -24.65 5.65 -9.05
N ARG A 105 -23.50 5.65 -8.37
CA ARG A 105 -22.19 5.95 -8.97
C ARG A 105 -21.79 4.89 -10.00
N ILE A 106 -21.99 3.60 -9.70
CA ILE A 106 -21.76 2.51 -10.65
C ILE A 106 -22.66 2.66 -11.88
N GLN A 107 -23.94 2.97 -11.68
CA GLN A 107 -24.87 3.18 -12.79
C GLN A 107 -24.45 4.37 -13.66
N SER A 108 -24.04 5.49 -13.04
CA SER A 108 -23.50 6.64 -13.78
C SER A 108 -22.20 6.29 -14.54
N ALA A 109 -21.33 5.45 -13.99
CA ALA A 109 -20.10 5.04 -14.66
C ALA A 109 -20.38 4.20 -15.91
N VAL A 110 -21.36 3.28 -15.82
CA VAL A 110 -21.83 2.50 -16.97
C VAL A 110 -22.41 3.40 -18.05
N GLU A 111 -23.24 4.37 -17.68
CA GLU A 111 -23.88 5.30 -18.65
C GLU A 111 -22.88 6.20 -19.37
N LYS A 112 -21.83 6.65 -18.67
CA LYS A 112 -20.80 7.52 -19.22
C LYS A 112 -19.70 6.77 -19.97
N SER A 113 -19.74 5.44 -19.97
CA SER A 113 -18.65 4.62 -20.45
C SER A 113 -18.17 4.94 -21.88
N TYR A 114 -16.94 5.43 -22.00
CA TYR A 114 -16.18 5.55 -23.24
C TYR A 114 -16.07 4.23 -24.00
N ASN A 115 -15.94 3.09 -23.30
CA ASN A 115 -15.91 1.77 -23.96
C ASN A 115 -17.23 1.49 -24.69
N ILE A 116 -18.36 1.73 -24.03
CA ILE A 116 -19.69 1.59 -24.64
C ILE A 116 -19.85 2.56 -25.82
N LYS A 117 -19.36 3.81 -25.69
CA LYS A 117 -19.38 4.79 -26.78
C LYS A 117 -18.52 4.34 -27.97
N ALA A 118 -17.32 3.81 -27.73
CA ALA A 118 -16.42 3.31 -28.76
C ALA A 118 -17.02 2.11 -29.49
N LEU A 119 -17.62 1.16 -28.77
CA LEU A 119 -18.32 0.01 -29.38
C LEU A 119 -19.48 0.45 -30.28
N LYS A 120 -20.30 1.42 -29.83
CA LYS A 120 -21.39 1.97 -30.65
C LYS A 120 -20.86 2.62 -31.94
N GLN A 121 -19.79 3.40 -31.85
CA GLN A 121 -19.17 4.04 -33.01
C GLN A 121 -18.58 2.99 -33.98
N GLN A 122 -17.97 1.93 -33.44
CA GLN A 122 -17.41 0.86 -34.24
C GLN A 122 -18.50 0.09 -34.98
N ILE A 123 -19.63 -0.19 -34.34
CA ILE A 123 -20.81 -0.79 -35.00
C ILE A 123 -21.28 0.10 -36.15
N GLU A 124 -21.43 1.40 -35.93
CA GLU A 124 -21.86 2.35 -36.97
C GLU A 124 -20.89 2.36 -38.16
N ASN A 125 -19.59 2.41 -37.90
CA ASN A 125 -18.58 2.39 -38.96
C ASN A 125 -18.63 1.08 -39.77
N THR A 126 -18.74 -0.07 -39.11
CA THR A 126 -18.85 -1.37 -39.80
C THR A 126 -20.19 -1.50 -40.54
N GLN A 127 -21.26 -0.88 -40.05
CA GLN A 127 -22.55 -0.80 -40.77
C GLN A 127 -22.38 -0.02 -42.09
N ILE A 128 -21.66 1.12 -42.06
CA ILE A 128 -21.35 1.90 -43.26
C ILE A 128 -20.49 1.08 -44.25
N GLU A 129 -19.50 0.33 -43.76
CA GLU A 129 -18.68 -0.56 -44.60
C GLU A 129 -19.53 -1.65 -45.27
N CYS A 130 -20.44 -2.27 -44.51
CA CYS A 130 -21.39 -3.26 -45.03
C CYS A 130 -22.26 -2.66 -46.15
N ASP A 131 -22.80 -1.45 -45.96
CA ASP A 131 -23.63 -0.75 -46.95
C ASP A 131 -22.83 -0.34 -48.21
N ILE A 132 -21.52 -0.13 -48.10
CA ILE A 132 -20.63 0.13 -49.25
C ILE A 132 -20.42 -1.17 -50.04
N TYR A 133 -20.17 -2.29 -49.36
CA TYR A 133 -20.00 -3.59 -50.01
C TYR A 133 -21.29 -4.04 -50.71
N ASP A 134 -22.45 -3.89 -50.08
CA ASP A 134 -23.74 -4.23 -50.71
C ASP A 134 -23.98 -3.47 -52.03
N ARG A 135 -23.49 -2.24 -52.14
CA ARG A 135 -23.66 -1.40 -53.35
C ARG A 135 -22.58 -1.55 -54.40
N HIS A 136 -21.34 -1.91 -54.03
CA HIS A 136 -20.19 -1.81 -54.93
C HIS A 136 -19.31 -3.07 -55.02
N SER A 137 -19.44 -4.04 -54.11
CA SER A 137 -18.66 -5.30 -54.12
C SER A 137 -19.20 -6.34 -53.14
N ASN A 138 -19.66 -7.50 -53.63
CA ASN A 138 -20.21 -8.58 -52.77
C ASN A 138 -19.14 -9.43 -52.04
N ILE A 139 -17.85 -9.15 -52.21
CA ILE A 139 -16.77 -10.08 -51.83
C ILE A 139 -16.60 -10.21 -50.30
N ASN A 140 -17.10 -9.25 -49.50
CA ASN A 140 -16.88 -9.23 -48.05
C ASN A 140 -18.12 -8.92 -47.18
N LYS A 141 -19.34 -8.92 -47.74
CA LYS A 141 -20.57 -8.57 -47.00
C LYS A 141 -20.83 -9.49 -45.80
N ASP A 142 -20.78 -10.81 -46.01
CA ASP A 142 -21.04 -11.81 -44.97
C ASP A 142 -20.07 -11.65 -43.77
N ALA A 143 -18.81 -11.29 -44.05
CA ALA A 143 -17.81 -11.05 -43.00
C ALA A 143 -18.14 -9.79 -42.17
N THR A 144 -18.63 -8.72 -42.80
CA THR A 144 -19.06 -7.51 -42.08
C THR A 144 -20.32 -7.75 -41.24
N GLU A 145 -21.26 -8.57 -41.71
CA GLU A 145 -22.47 -8.93 -40.94
C GLU A 145 -22.13 -9.72 -39.66
N ILE A 146 -21.26 -10.73 -39.77
CA ILE A 146 -20.74 -11.49 -38.62
C ILE A 146 -20.02 -10.56 -37.63
N THR A 147 -19.27 -9.58 -38.14
CA THR A 147 -18.56 -8.60 -37.31
C THR A 147 -19.53 -7.69 -36.56
N ILE A 148 -20.58 -7.20 -37.22
CA ILE A 148 -21.64 -6.41 -36.60
C ILE A 148 -22.34 -7.21 -35.49
N GLU A 149 -22.69 -8.48 -35.75
CA GLU A 149 -23.31 -9.34 -34.74
C GLU A 149 -22.40 -9.54 -33.53
N THR A 150 -21.11 -9.78 -33.76
CA THR A 150 -20.11 -9.90 -32.70
C THR A 150 -20.02 -8.62 -31.86
N LEU A 151 -19.94 -7.45 -32.51
CA LEU A 151 -19.87 -6.16 -31.82
C LEU A 151 -21.15 -5.85 -31.04
N LYS A 152 -22.33 -6.22 -31.56
CA LYS A 152 -23.62 -6.07 -30.85
C LYS A 152 -23.67 -6.96 -29.61
N ASN A 153 -23.22 -8.22 -29.71
CA ASN A 153 -23.11 -9.11 -28.56
C ASN A 153 -22.16 -8.55 -27.49
N GLN A 154 -21.02 -7.96 -27.91
CA GLN A 154 -20.10 -7.27 -26.99
C GLN A 154 -20.74 -6.05 -26.33
N LEU A 155 -21.49 -5.24 -27.09
CA LEU A 155 -22.20 -4.07 -26.57
C LEU A 155 -23.27 -4.46 -25.54
N GLU A 156 -23.98 -5.56 -25.77
CA GLU A 156 -24.98 -6.08 -24.83
C GLU A 156 -24.33 -6.55 -23.52
N GLN A 157 -23.16 -7.17 -23.60
CA GLN A 157 -22.42 -7.66 -22.43
C GLN A 157 -21.66 -6.56 -21.68
N ALA A 158 -21.26 -5.49 -22.36
CA ALA A 158 -20.40 -4.44 -21.81
C ALA A 158 -20.92 -3.81 -20.50
N PRO A 159 -22.20 -3.41 -20.37
CA PRO A 159 -22.73 -2.86 -19.11
C PRO A 159 -22.59 -3.81 -17.92
N ASN A 160 -22.91 -5.10 -18.12
CA ASN A 160 -22.81 -6.10 -17.07
C ASN A 160 -21.35 -6.38 -16.71
N SER A 161 -20.47 -6.44 -17.71
CA SER A 161 -19.02 -6.59 -17.49
C SER A 161 -18.46 -5.46 -16.62
N ILE A 162 -18.79 -4.21 -16.95
CA ILE A 162 -18.40 -3.02 -16.16
C ILE A 162 -18.94 -3.10 -14.73
N LYS A 163 -20.23 -3.41 -14.55
CA LYS A 163 -20.85 -3.54 -13.22
C LYS A 163 -20.15 -4.61 -12.38
N VAL A 164 -19.85 -5.77 -12.96
CA VAL A 164 -19.12 -6.85 -12.27
C VAL A 164 -17.72 -6.41 -11.90
N GLN A 165 -16.99 -5.74 -12.80
CA GLN A 165 -15.66 -5.22 -12.54
C GLN A 165 -15.66 -4.23 -11.37
N LEU A 166 -16.56 -3.24 -11.37
CA LEU A 166 -16.64 -2.23 -10.32
C LEU A 166 -17.05 -2.85 -8.97
N LYS A 167 -18.01 -3.77 -8.96
CA LYS A 167 -18.39 -4.49 -7.73
C LYS A 167 -17.24 -5.36 -7.20
N THR A 168 -16.44 -5.96 -8.09
CA THR A 168 -15.26 -6.74 -7.70
C THR A 168 -14.19 -5.84 -7.07
N GLN A 169 -13.92 -4.68 -7.67
CA GLN A 169 -13.00 -3.69 -7.09
C GLN A 169 -13.47 -3.21 -5.71
N TYR A 170 -14.76 -2.88 -5.58
CA TYR A 170 -15.35 -2.50 -4.30
C TYR A 170 -15.21 -3.60 -3.23
N ASN A 171 -15.47 -4.86 -3.59
CA ASN A 171 -15.27 -5.98 -2.66
C ASN A 171 -13.80 -6.13 -2.23
N ALA A 172 -12.84 -5.86 -3.12
CA ALA A 172 -11.42 -5.81 -2.77
C ALA A 172 -11.13 -4.69 -1.75
N LEU A 173 -11.76 -3.52 -1.87
CA LEU A 173 -11.67 -2.45 -0.85
C LEU A 173 -12.22 -2.89 0.50
N LYS A 174 -13.35 -3.60 0.54
CA LYS A 174 -13.92 -4.13 1.79
C LYS A 174 -13.03 -5.17 2.46
N SER A 175 -12.32 -5.97 1.66
CA SER A 175 -11.30 -6.89 2.16
C SER A 175 -10.16 -6.13 2.86
N LEU A 176 -9.61 -5.10 2.19
CA LEU A 176 -8.57 -4.24 2.77
C LEU A 176 -9.04 -3.46 4.01
N GLU A 177 -10.29 -3.00 4.05
CA GLU A 177 -10.89 -2.38 5.26
C GLU A 177 -10.88 -3.37 6.45
N SER A 178 -11.14 -4.65 6.18
CA SER A 178 -11.13 -5.70 7.20
C SER A 178 -9.71 -6.02 7.69
N VAL A 179 -8.72 -6.01 6.79
CA VAL A 179 -7.29 -6.14 7.14
C VAL A 179 -6.86 -4.99 8.04
N ILE A 180 -7.14 -3.75 7.66
CA ILE A 180 -6.82 -2.55 8.46
C ILE A 180 -7.44 -2.62 9.86
N LYS A 181 -8.68 -3.14 9.97
CA LYS A 181 -9.32 -3.34 11.27
C LYS A 181 -8.56 -4.37 12.12
N ALA A 182 -8.11 -5.47 11.52
CA ALA A 182 -7.31 -6.49 12.21
C ALA A 182 -5.95 -5.92 12.65
N ASP A 183 -5.29 -5.12 11.81
CA ASP A 183 -3.99 -4.50 12.16
C ASP A 183 -4.11 -3.52 13.32
N LYS A 184 -5.19 -2.74 13.38
CA LYS A 184 -5.47 -1.85 14.53
C LYS A 184 -5.57 -2.64 15.83
N LEU A 185 -6.24 -3.79 15.83
CA LEU A 185 -6.32 -4.69 16.99
C LEU A 185 -4.96 -5.32 17.32
N SER A 186 -4.17 -5.67 16.29
CA SER A 186 -2.79 -6.17 16.45
C SER A 186 -1.88 -5.14 17.13
N ILE A 187 -2.01 -3.86 16.77
CA ILE A 187 -1.30 -2.76 17.44
C ILE A 187 -1.72 -2.66 18.90
N GLU A 188 -3.01 -2.65 19.20
CA GLU A 188 -3.50 -2.58 20.58
C GLU A 188 -2.93 -3.72 21.45
N ALA A 189 -2.95 -4.96 20.94
CA ALA A 189 -2.36 -6.10 21.61
C ALA A 189 -0.84 -5.95 21.82
N ALA A 190 -0.11 -5.42 20.83
CA ALA A 190 1.32 -5.16 20.94
C ALA A 190 1.64 -4.04 21.94
N GLU A 191 0.81 -2.99 22.02
CA GLU A 191 0.95 -1.90 23.00
C GLU A 191 0.73 -2.39 24.44
N ILE A 192 -0.27 -3.26 24.66
CA ILE A 192 -0.49 -3.91 25.95
C ILE A 192 0.73 -4.77 26.32
N SER A 193 1.22 -5.58 25.37
CA SER A 193 2.40 -6.44 25.58
C SER A 193 3.64 -5.63 25.96
N LEU A 194 3.87 -4.51 25.26
CA LEU A 194 4.95 -3.59 25.58
C LEU A 194 4.81 -2.98 26.98
N ASN A 195 3.60 -2.56 27.37
CA ASN A 195 3.35 -2.01 28.70
C ASN A 195 3.68 -3.03 29.81
N ILE A 196 3.28 -4.29 29.62
CA ILE A 196 3.59 -5.38 30.55
C ILE A 196 5.11 -5.60 30.62
N ALA A 197 5.80 -5.72 29.48
CA ALA A 197 7.24 -5.91 29.44
C ALA A 197 7.99 -4.77 30.15
N GLN A 198 7.59 -3.52 29.91
CA GLN A 198 8.16 -2.34 30.56
C GLN A 198 7.93 -2.34 32.08
N LYS A 199 6.75 -2.75 32.55
CA LYS A 199 6.46 -2.86 33.98
C LYS A 199 7.32 -3.94 34.65
N ASN A 200 7.41 -5.12 34.02
CA ASN A 200 8.20 -6.22 34.55
C ASN A 200 9.70 -5.89 34.58
N TYR A 201 10.20 -5.19 33.56
CA TYR A 201 11.58 -4.69 33.55
C TYR A 201 11.85 -3.71 34.70
N LYS A 202 10.93 -2.77 34.96
CA LYS A 202 11.07 -1.80 36.07
C LYS A 202 11.13 -2.45 37.46
N VAL A 203 10.45 -3.58 37.65
CA VAL A 203 10.50 -4.34 38.91
C VAL A 203 11.61 -5.42 38.92
N GLY A 204 12.45 -5.45 37.88
CA GLY A 204 13.55 -6.41 37.77
C GLY A 204 13.14 -7.85 37.46
N GLN A 205 11.87 -8.08 37.09
CA GLN A 205 11.35 -9.40 36.73
C GLN A 205 11.74 -9.81 35.30
N ASN A 206 11.89 -8.83 34.40
CA ASN A 206 12.30 -9.04 33.02
C ASN A 206 13.61 -8.30 32.71
N THR A 207 14.25 -8.70 31.61
CA THR A 207 15.41 -8.03 31.05
C THR A 207 14.99 -6.93 30.08
N TYR A 208 15.92 -6.03 29.74
CA TYR A 208 15.65 -5.03 28.71
C TYR A 208 15.40 -5.66 27.33
N LEU A 209 15.95 -6.85 27.06
CA LEU A 209 15.72 -7.57 25.80
C LEU A 209 14.25 -7.95 25.62
N ASP A 210 13.53 -8.22 26.71
CA ASP A 210 12.08 -8.48 26.67
C ASP A 210 11.31 -7.22 26.26
N VAL A 211 11.72 -6.06 26.78
CA VAL A 211 11.16 -4.75 26.39
C VAL A 211 11.43 -4.49 24.92
N LEU A 212 12.67 -4.69 24.47
CA LEU A 212 13.06 -4.53 23.07
C LEU A 212 12.26 -5.44 22.14
N GLY A 213 12.07 -6.71 22.51
CA GLY A 213 11.25 -7.65 21.75
C GLY A 213 9.81 -7.15 21.57
N ALA A 214 9.21 -6.61 22.62
CA ALA A 214 7.87 -6.03 22.56
C ALA A 214 7.82 -4.72 21.75
N GLU A 215 8.83 -3.84 21.88
CA GLU A 215 8.95 -2.62 21.07
C GLU A 215 9.07 -2.96 19.58
N LEU A 216 9.87 -3.98 19.24
CA LEU A 216 10.00 -4.46 17.87
C LEU A 216 8.69 -5.01 17.33
N GLN A 217 7.95 -5.77 18.13
CA GLN A 217 6.65 -6.30 17.71
C GLN A 217 5.64 -5.18 17.45
N LEU A 218 5.60 -4.16 18.32
CA LEU A 218 4.78 -2.97 18.11
C LEU A 218 5.19 -2.20 16.86
N SER A 219 6.49 -2.01 16.64
CA SER A 219 7.03 -1.35 15.45
C SER A 219 6.64 -2.10 14.18
N LYS A 220 6.74 -3.44 14.16
CA LYS A 220 6.30 -4.27 13.04
C LYS A 220 4.79 -4.13 12.77
N ALA A 221 3.96 -4.16 13.80
CA ALA A 221 2.52 -4.00 13.66
C ALA A 221 2.14 -2.60 13.11
N LYS A 222 2.80 -1.54 13.60
CA LYS A 222 2.61 -0.17 13.09
C LYS A 222 3.05 -0.02 11.64
N ASN A 223 4.18 -0.63 11.26
CA ASN A 223 4.65 -0.64 9.87
C ASN A 223 3.71 -1.41 8.94
N ALA A 224 3.19 -2.57 9.38
CA ALA A 224 2.21 -3.34 8.61
C ALA A 224 0.95 -2.51 8.34
N LEU A 225 0.34 -1.95 9.40
CA LEU A 225 -0.83 -1.07 9.26
C LEU A 225 -0.56 0.08 8.28
N GLN A 226 0.63 0.71 8.35
CA GLN A 226 0.94 1.82 7.45
C GLN A 226 0.97 1.38 5.97
N GLN A 227 1.50 0.19 5.67
CA GLN A 227 1.51 -0.35 4.32
C GLN A 227 0.12 -0.75 3.84
N ASP A 228 -0.70 -1.30 4.72
CA ASP A 228 -2.08 -1.67 4.40
C ASP A 228 -2.97 -0.43 4.20
N ILE A 229 -2.72 0.65 4.95
CA ILE A 229 -3.35 1.97 4.70
C ILE A 229 -2.95 2.51 3.33
N ILE A 230 -1.67 2.47 2.95
CA ILE A 230 -1.21 2.95 1.64
C ILE A 230 -1.87 2.14 0.51
N SER A 231 -1.91 0.81 0.67
CA SER A 231 -2.53 -0.10 -0.29
C SER A 231 -4.03 0.18 -0.43
N TYR A 232 -4.74 0.36 0.69
CA TYR A 232 -6.16 0.72 0.70
C TYR A 232 -6.42 2.07 0.04
N MET A 233 -5.68 3.12 0.39
CA MET A 233 -5.89 4.46 -0.17
C MET A 233 -5.58 4.48 -1.68
N THR A 234 -4.53 3.78 -2.12
CA THR A 234 -4.22 3.64 -3.55
C THR A 234 -5.34 2.89 -4.29
N ALA A 235 -5.90 1.86 -3.67
CA ALA A 235 -7.02 1.12 -4.23
C ALA A 235 -8.30 1.98 -4.28
N VAL A 236 -8.54 2.82 -3.26
CA VAL A 236 -9.62 3.81 -3.26
C VAL A 236 -9.45 4.78 -4.42
N ASP A 237 -8.27 5.37 -4.60
CA ASP A 237 -8.02 6.28 -5.72
C ASP A 237 -8.20 5.60 -7.08
N SER A 238 -7.74 4.35 -7.23
CA SER A 238 -7.96 3.56 -8.45
C SER A 238 -9.46 3.28 -8.69
N PHE A 239 -10.22 3.02 -7.64
CA PHE A 239 -11.64 2.74 -7.75
C PHE A 239 -12.43 4.01 -8.07
N GLU A 240 -12.11 5.12 -7.40
CA GLU A 240 -12.63 6.46 -7.68
C GLU A 240 -12.39 6.84 -9.15
N ASN A 241 -11.16 6.68 -9.64
CA ASN A 241 -10.85 6.86 -11.06
C ASN A 241 -11.67 5.94 -11.97
N SER A 242 -11.93 4.68 -11.59
CA SER A 242 -12.77 3.77 -12.37
C SER A 242 -14.25 4.17 -12.38
N LEU A 243 -14.71 4.95 -11.39
CA LEU A 243 -16.06 5.50 -11.36
C LEU A 243 -16.18 6.79 -12.19
N GLU A 244 -15.09 7.53 -12.37
CA GLU A 244 -15.06 8.83 -13.07
C GLU A 244 -14.61 8.77 -14.53
N LEU A 245 -13.62 7.93 -14.87
CA LEU A 245 -12.91 7.91 -16.16
C LEU A 245 -13.39 6.83 -17.13
N GLN A 246 -14.49 6.14 -16.83
CA GLN A 246 -14.97 5.07 -17.70
C GLN A 246 -15.69 5.53 -18.93
#